data_AF-A0A353GKK7-F1
#
_entry.id   AF-A0A353GKK7-F1
#
_cell.length_a   1.000
_cell.length_b   1.000
_cell.length_c   1.000
_cell.angle_alpha   90.00
_cell.angle_beta   90.00
_cell.angle_gamma   90.00
#
_symmetry.space_group_name_H-M   'P 1'
#
loop_
_entity.id
_entity.type
_entity.pdbx_description
1 polymer ?
#
loop_
_entity_poly.entity_id
_entity_poly.type
_entity_poly.pdbx_seq_one_letter_code
_entity_poly.pdbx_strand_id
1 'polypeptide(L)'
;EKRGKEESQVVVRAAEGSSAAHNTIVIDETSGAKDRDETFLRFSLLEGWRFDAQTKTPCPAEIQALSGKDASCIGFMYPLEGGTKLKTFCLLRSTQTCCYGPRPQYNQYVFVEMPEAVKFERLTPVLVRGKFIVDAQPDQGFIYRMEGVEARALGQDAPDIDPTQAAGKAGLAQFDFKALADFEKNKSAGISDALTSLDGKQMVVSGFVTNRTKDAPLNLLVSAEAWDGVKGTPPNFFNSVMAFPKDANQIPPIWKQKGVFTGTLKIERDKAQWKKNGIVSLRDAVAGVPGQGGEVKLVQDQGPGLTLVEEFLIAVFFCMATLGPRRAKPERLDSDEQSSL
;
A
#
# COMPACT_ATOMS: atom_id res chain seq x y z
N GLU A 1 -3.06 24.10 31.74
CA GLU A 1 -2.76 24.54 30.36
C GLU A 1 -2.68 23.30 29.46
N LYS A 2 -3.76 23.00 28.71
CA LYS A 2 -3.80 21.82 27.83
C LYS A 2 -3.14 22.19 26.51
N ARG A 3 -1.84 21.89 26.38
CA ARG A 3 -1.14 21.92 25.09
C ARG A 3 -1.77 20.82 24.22
N GLY A 4 -2.62 21.21 23.27
CA GLY A 4 -3.06 20.29 22.22
C GLY A 4 -1.83 19.84 21.44
N LYS A 5 -1.47 18.56 21.54
CA LYS A 5 -0.48 17.96 20.64
C LYS A 5 -1.09 18.06 19.24
N GLU A 6 -0.54 18.94 18.40
CA GLU A 6 -0.68 18.80 16.95
C GLU A 6 -0.22 17.39 16.60
N GLU A 7 -1.15 16.52 16.19
CA GLU A 7 -0.81 15.20 15.69
C GLU A 7 0.12 15.41 14.49
N SER A 8 1.30 14.78 14.53
CA SER A 8 2.26 14.82 13.43
C SER A 8 1.56 14.36 12.16
N GLN A 9 1.34 15.29 11.22
CA GLN A 9 0.66 14.99 9.98
C GLN A 9 1.58 14.11 9.14
N VAL A 10 1.24 12.82 9.09
CA VAL A 10 1.99 11.80 8.38
C VAL A 10 1.80 12.04 6.89
N VAL A 11 2.86 12.45 6.21
CA VAL A 11 2.82 12.54 4.76
C VAL A 11 3.29 11.20 4.21
N VAL A 12 2.48 10.67 3.31
CA VAL A 12 2.78 9.44 2.59
C VAL A 12 2.90 9.79 1.13
N ARG A 13 3.95 9.33 0.47
CA ARG A 13 4.25 9.66 -0.94
C ARG A 13 4.47 8.40 -1.76
N ALA A 14 4.34 8.52 -3.07
CA ALA A 14 4.93 7.54 -3.98
C ALA A 14 6.45 7.56 -3.80
N ALA A 15 7.12 6.39 -3.87
CA ALA A 15 8.57 6.34 -3.91
C ALA A 15 9.08 6.99 -5.21
N GLU A 16 9.87 8.05 -5.10
CA GLU A 16 10.63 8.58 -6.24
C GLU A 16 11.79 7.63 -6.56
N GLY A 17 12.01 7.31 -7.83
CA GLY A 17 13.17 6.52 -8.27
C GLY A 17 13.10 5.00 -8.03
N SER A 18 12.02 4.47 -7.44
CA SER A 18 11.64 3.08 -7.71
C SER A 18 11.49 2.97 -9.22
N SER A 19 12.10 1.96 -9.86
CA SER A 19 11.86 1.70 -11.28
C SER A 19 10.35 1.83 -11.54
N ALA A 20 9.98 2.42 -12.69
CA ALA A 20 8.63 2.84 -13.11
C ALA A 20 7.56 1.72 -13.14
N ALA A 21 7.87 0.62 -12.46
CA ALA A 21 7.28 -0.67 -12.41
C ALA A 21 6.34 -0.87 -11.21
N HIS A 22 6.66 -0.34 -10.03
CA HIS A 22 5.83 -0.59 -8.83
C HIS A 22 5.40 0.71 -8.15
N ASN A 23 4.08 0.88 -7.97
CA ASN A 23 3.46 1.86 -7.09
C ASN A 23 3.84 1.59 -5.62
N THR A 24 5.10 1.83 -5.28
CA THR A 24 5.58 1.80 -3.90
C THR A 24 5.13 3.05 -3.21
N ILE A 25 4.56 2.87 -2.03
CA ILE A 25 4.17 3.96 -1.16
C ILE A 25 5.14 3.96 0.03
N VAL A 26 5.63 5.13 0.39
CA VAL A 26 6.65 5.32 1.43
C VAL A 26 6.16 6.38 2.42
N ILE A 27 6.47 6.16 3.70
CA ILE A 27 6.33 7.20 4.72
C ILE A 27 7.37 8.30 4.46
N ASP A 28 6.90 9.53 4.24
CA ASP A 28 7.75 10.70 4.13
C ASP A 28 8.08 11.24 5.52
N GLU A 29 9.25 10.85 6.01
CA GLU A 29 9.75 11.27 7.31
C GLU A 29 10.24 12.73 7.33
N THR A 30 10.33 13.41 6.17
CA THR A 30 10.92 14.76 6.08
C THR A 30 9.92 15.89 6.34
N SER A 31 8.63 15.65 6.14
CA SER A 31 7.59 16.68 6.16
C SER A 31 6.80 16.77 7.46
N GLY A 32 6.92 15.77 8.34
CA GLY A 32 6.01 15.59 9.49
C GLY A 32 6.56 15.90 10.89
N ALA A 33 7.79 16.40 11.04
CA ALA A 33 8.30 16.69 12.38
C ALA A 33 9.40 17.76 12.35
N LYS A 34 8.98 19.01 12.51
CA LYS A 34 9.86 20.14 12.87
C LYS A 34 10.34 20.05 14.33
N ASP A 35 9.71 19.21 15.15
CA ASP A 35 10.22 18.82 16.46
C ASP A 35 10.88 17.45 16.37
N ARG A 36 12.15 17.40 16.79
CA ARG A 36 12.86 16.15 17.09
C ARG A 36 12.25 15.53 18.34
N ASP A 37 11.01 15.06 18.27
CA ASP A 37 10.44 14.24 19.34
C ASP A 37 11.30 12.97 19.43
N GLU A 38 12.14 12.89 20.45
CA GLU A 38 13.05 11.75 20.69
C GLU A 38 12.28 10.42 20.85
N THR A 39 10.97 10.49 21.07
CA THR A 39 10.09 9.31 21.15
C THR A 39 9.58 8.85 19.79
N PHE A 40 9.80 9.59 18.70
CA PHE A 40 9.39 9.18 17.37
C PHE A 40 10.52 8.47 16.60
N LEU A 41 10.36 7.16 16.43
CA LEU A 41 11.31 6.29 15.76
C LEU A 41 11.17 6.40 14.24
N ARG A 42 12.27 6.76 13.59
CA ARG A 42 12.37 6.93 12.13
C ARG A 42 13.17 5.81 11.50
N PHE A 43 12.70 5.26 10.39
CA PHE A 43 13.44 4.28 9.61
C PHE A 43 14.75 4.84 9.06
N SER A 44 14.80 6.13 8.69
CA SER A 44 16.07 6.79 8.28
C SER A 44 17.16 6.74 9.35
N LEU A 45 16.80 6.82 10.63
CA LEU A 45 17.74 6.64 11.74
C LEU A 45 18.16 5.18 11.87
N LEU A 46 17.18 4.26 11.85
CA LEU A 46 17.42 2.81 11.97
C LEU A 46 18.31 2.25 10.86
N GLU A 47 18.15 2.75 9.62
CA GLU A 47 18.95 2.42 8.45
C GLU A 47 20.45 2.73 8.65
N GLY A 48 20.80 3.57 9.63
CA GLY A 48 22.18 3.89 10.01
C GLY A 48 22.95 2.68 10.56
N TRP A 49 22.29 1.71 11.20
CA TRP A 49 22.95 0.49 11.63
C TRP A 49 23.11 -0.49 10.48
N ARG A 50 24.26 -0.44 9.81
CA ARG A 50 24.66 -1.43 8.78
C ARG A 50 25.11 -2.74 9.45
N PHE A 51 24.18 -3.43 10.11
CA PHE A 51 24.48 -4.66 10.83
C PHE A 51 24.93 -5.77 9.87
N ASP A 52 26.10 -6.33 10.12
CA ASP A 52 26.61 -7.53 9.47
C ASP A 52 26.58 -8.70 10.45
N ALA A 53 25.90 -9.78 10.07
CA ALA A 53 25.67 -10.94 10.95
C ALA A 53 26.95 -11.77 11.20
N GLN A 54 27.96 -11.69 10.33
CA GLN A 54 29.21 -12.45 10.48
C GLN A 54 30.14 -11.76 11.48
N THR A 55 30.24 -10.43 11.38
CA THR A 55 31.11 -9.58 12.20
C THR A 55 30.40 -9.03 13.44
N LYS A 56 29.06 -9.16 13.52
CA LYS A 56 28.21 -8.62 14.58
C LYS A 56 28.49 -7.13 14.84
N THR A 57 28.41 -6.33 13.78
CA THR A 57 28.70 -4.89 13.83
C THR A 57 27.95 -4.23 15.00
N PRO A 58 28.63 -3.51 15.91
CA PRO A 58 27.99 -2.87 17.07
C PRO A 58 26.88 -1.89 16.68
N CYS A 59 25.86 -1.77 17.52
CA CYS A 59 24.80 -0.79 17.34
C CYS A 59 25.36 0.64 17.53
N PRO A 60 25.07 1.59 16.62
CA PRO A 60 25.38 3.00 16.82
C PRO A 60 24.80 3.55 18.14
N ALA A 61 25.58 4.38 18.83
CA ALA A 61 25.22 4.89 20.16
C ALA A 61 23.87 5.63 20.19
N GLU A 62 23.56 6.39 19.12
CA GLU A 62 22.31 7.12 18.98
C GLU A 62 21.07 6.21 18.88
N ILE A 63 21.20 5.04 18.25
CA ILE A 63 20.12 4.05 18.15
C ILE A 63 20.03 3.25 19.45
N GLN A 64 21.18 2.84 20.00
CA GLN A 64 21.26 2.12 21.27
C GLN A 64 20.65 2.93 22.42
N ALA A 65 20.80 4.26 22.42
CA ALA A 65 20.21 5.16 23.42
C ALA A 65 18.67 5.22 23.39
N LEU A 66 18.03 4.68 22.34
CA LEU A 66 16.58 4.53 22.25
C LEU A 66 16.10 3.18 22.80
N SER A 67 17.00 2.20 22.96
CA SER A 67 16.65 0.87 23.45
C SER A 67 16.06 0.94 24.86
N GLY A 68 14.94 0.26 25.06
CA GLY A 68 14.18 0.21 26.30
C GLY A 68 13.24 1.38 26.54
N LYS A 69 13.22 2.41 25.67
CA LYS A 69 12.33 3.56 25.79
C LYS A 69 10.99 3.32 25.10
N ASP A 70 9.97 4.02 25.59
CA ASP A 70 8.70 4.14 24.88
C ASP A 70 8.91 4.97 23.61
N ALA A 71 8.51 4.40 22.49
CA ALA A 71 8.63 5.01 21.17
C ALA A 71 7.36 4.82 20.36
N SER A 72 7.23 5.64 19.33
CA SER A 72 6.18 5.56 18.32
C SER A 72 6.83 5.45 16.95
N CYS A 73 6.35 4.56 16.11
CA CYS A 73 6.84 4.39 14.75
C CYS A 73 5.66 4.31 13.78
N ILE A 74 5.86 4.80 12.56
CA ILE A 74 4.84 4.75 11.52
C ILE A 74 5.39 3.97 10.34
N GLY A 75 4.63 2.99 9.89
CA GLY A 75 4.98 2.17 8.73
C GLY A 75 3.81 1.36 8.20
N PHE A 76 4.12 0.38 7.38
CA PHE A 76 3.18 -0.58 6.82
C PHE A 76 3.39 -1.95 7.47
N MET A 77 2.29 -2.65 7.73
CA MET A 77 2.33 -4.00 8.30
C MET A 77 2.74 -5.00 7.21
N TYR A 78 3.76 -5.80 7.48
CA TYR A 78 4.04 -7.03 6.76
C TYR A 78 3.70 -8.23 7.63
N PRO A 79 2.68 -9.01 7.25
CA PRO A 79 2.21 -10.12 8.06
C PRO A 79 3.26 -11.23 8.11
N LEU A 80 3.52 -11.73 9.32
CA LEU A 80 4.32 -12.94 9.55
C LEU A 80 3.44 -14.17 9.78
N GLU A 81 2.14 -13.95 9.90
CA GLU A 81 1.09 -14.96 10.09
C GLU A 81 -0.11 -14.63 9.19
N GLY A 82 -0.93 -15.63 8.88
CA GLY A 82 -2.15 -15.45 8.07
C GLY A 82 -3.32 -14.89 8.87
N GLY A 83 -4.30 -14.31 8.18
CA GLY A 83 -5.56 -13.86 8.76
C GLY A 83 -5.80 -12.36 8.72
N THR A 84 -6.92 -11.94 9.29
CA THR A 84 -7.38 -10.53 9.31
C THR A 84 -6.91 -9.77 10.56
N LYS A 85 -6.28 -10.48 11.50
CA LYS A 85 -5.67 -9.92 12.70
C LYS A 85 -4.29 -10.50 12.89
N LEU A 86 -3.36 -9.68 13.36
CA LEU A 86 -1.96 -10.03 13.55
C LEU A 86 -1.56 -9.72 15.00
N LYS A 87 -0.96 -10.69 15.67
CA LYS A 87 -0.22 -10.53 16.91
C LYS A 87 1.25 -10.17 16.63
N THR A 88 1.82 -10.67 15.54
CA THR A 88 3.20 -10.39 15.13
C THR A 88 3.30 -9.94 13.68
N PHE A 89 4.10 -8.91 13.43
CA PHE A 89 4.32 -8.38 12.08
C PHE A 89 5.64 -7.61 12.00
N CYS A 90 6.20 -7.49 10.80
CA CYS A 90 7.26 -6.52 10.55
C CYS A 90 6.61 -5.17 10.19
N LEU A 91 7.05 -4.09 10.82
CA LEU A 91 6.69 -2.73 10.43
C LEU A 91 7.76 -2.21 9.46
N LEU A 92 7.36 -1.80 8.26
CA LEU A 92 8.27 -1.31 7.21
C LEU A 92 8.00 0.15 6.86
N ARG A 93 9.02 0.83 6.37
CA ARG A 93 8.92 2.19 5.83
C ARG A 93 8.05 2.31 4.57
N SER A 94 7.94 1.22 3.80
CA SER A 94 7.25 1.21 2.52
C SER A 94 6.50 -0.09 2.27
N THR A 95 5.58 -0.05 1.29
CA THR A 95 4.86 -1.24 0.81
C THR A 95 5.70 -2.14 -0.11
N GLN A 96 6.99 -1.87 -0.31
CA GLN A 96 7.87 -2.80 -1.04
C GLN A 96 8.03 -4.09 -0.24
N THR A 97 7.32 -5.12 -0.67
CA THR A 97 7.42 -6.45 -0.10
C THR A 97 8.00 -7.42 -1.13
N CYS A 98 8.88 -8.29 -0.64
CA CYS A 98 9.83 -9.21 -1.28
C CYS A 98 9.34 -10.10 -2.44
N CYS A 99 8.08 -10.04 -2.90
CA CYS A 99 7.59 -10.96 -3.94
C CYS A 99 8.40 -10.88 -5.24
N TYR A 100 9.01 -9.73 -5.55
CA TYR A 100 9.83 -9.52 -6.76
C TYR A 100 11.05 -8.61 -6.56
N GLY A 101 11.34 -8.21 -5.30
CA GLY A 101 12.44 -7.30 -4.95
C GLY A 101 13.48 -7.96 -4.03
N PRO A 102 14.64 -7.31 -3.81
CA PRO A 102 15.62 -7.78 -2.85
C PRO A 102 14.99 -7.86 -1.45
N ARG A 103 15.37 -8.89 -0.69
CA ARG A 103 14.94 -9.04 0.71
C ARG A 103 15.33 -7.76 1.49
N PRO A 104 14.41 -7.19 2.29
CA PRO A 104 14.77 -6.09 3.18
C PRO A 104 15.95 -6.48 4.06
N GLN A 105 16.88 -5.56 4.25
CA GLN A 105 17.96 -5.70 5.22
C GLN A 105 17.40 -5.59 6.65
N TYR A 106 18.08 -6.19 7.63
CA TYR A 106 17.61 -6.21 9.02
C TYR A 106 17.26 -4.82 9.59
N ASN A 107 17.95 -3.78 9.10
CA ASN A 107 17.77 -2.42 9.55
C ASN A 107 16.64 -1.64 8.85
N GLN A 108 15.87 -2.30 7.98
CA GLN A 108 14.78 -1.70 7.19
C GLN A 108 13.38 -2.02 7.73
N TYR A 109 13.30 -2.76 8.84
CA TYR A 109 12.03 -3.10 9.49
C TYR A 109 12.20 -3.21 11.01
N VAL A 110 11.08 -3.13 11.71
CA VAL A 110 10.98 -3.41 13.15
C VAL A 110 10.08 -4.62 13.33
N PHE A 111 10.54 -5.65 14.03
CA PHE A 111 9.67 -6.75 14.45
C PHE A 111 8.75 -6.26 15.57
N VAL A 112 7.44 -6.33 15.37
CA VAL A 112 6.44 -5.87 16.34
C VAL A 112 5.71 -7.08 16.90
N GLU A 113 5.62 -7.14 18.22
CA GLU A 113 4.78 -8.09 18.95
C GLU A 113 3.75 -7.32 19.77
N MET A 114 2.47 -7.62 19.54
CA MET A 114 1.34 -7.04 20.27
C MET A 114 0.84 -8.01 21.36
N PRO A 115 0.36 -7.53 22.51
CA PRO A 115 -0.24 -8.39 23.54
C PRO A 115 -1.50 -9.09 23.01
N GLU A 116 -2.31 -8.38 22.22
CA GLU A 116 -3.52 -8.87 21.57
C GLU A 116 -3.42 -8.69 20.05
N ALA A 117 -4.10 -9.55 19.29
CA ALA A 117 -4.10 -9.48 17.83
C ALA A 117 -4.85 -8.23 17.34
N VAL A 118 -4.18 -7.41 16.53
CA VAL A 118 -4.72 -6.15 15.96
C VAL A 118 -5.15 -6.34 14.51
N LYS A 119 -6.07 -5.50 14.01
CA LYS A 119 -6.51 -5.57 12.59
C LYS A 119 -5.31 -5.43 11.66
N PHE A 120 -5.24 -6.31 10.66
CA PHE A 120 -4.25 -6.20 9.60
C PHE A 120 -4.62 -5.06 8.64
N GLU A 121 -3.78 -4.03 8.60
CA GLU A 121 -3.89 -2.92 7.65
C GLU A 121 -2.95 -3.14 6.47
N ARG A 122 -3.49 -3.64 5.36
CA ARG A 122 -2.68 -4.10 4.22
C ARG A 122 -1.91 -2.98 3.51
N LEU A 123 -2.59 -1.88 3.23
CA LEU A 123 -2.02 -0.74 2.49
C LEU A 123 -2.11 0.58 3.27
N THR A 124 -2.86 0.59 4.37
CA THR A 124 -3.03 1.77 5.21
C THR A 124 -1.87 1.84 6.21
N PRO A 125 -1.16 2.97 6.31
CA PRO A 125 -0.08 3.12 7.27
C PRO A 125 -0.62 3.03 8.70
N VAL A 126 0.17 2.44 9.57
CA VAL A 126 -0.16 2.26 10.99
C VAL A 126 0.84 2.98 11.87
N LEU A 127 0.33 3.67 12.88
CA LEU A 127 1.10 4.15 14.02
C LEU A 127 1.15 3.01 15.03
N VAL A 128 2.36 2.55 15.35
CA VAL A 128 2.61 1.60 16.43
C VAL A 128 3.27 2.36 17.57
N ARG A 129 2.75 2.20 18.78
CA ARG A 129 3.40 2.66 20.02
C ARG A 129 3.82 1.46 20.84
N GLY A 130 4.96 1.55 21.49
CA GLY A 130 5.49 0.46 22.32
C GLY A 130 6.88 0.72 22.83
N LYS A 131 7.44 -0.27 23.51
CA LYS A 131 8.83 -0.22 23.98
C LYS A 131 9.75 -0.67 22.86
N PHE A 132 10.60 0.23 22.37
CA PHE A 132 11.59 -0.08 21.34
C PHE A 132 12.81 -0.79 21.95
N ILE A 133 13.30 -1.83 21.30
CA ILE A 133 14.40 -2.66 21.79
C ILE A 133 15.36 -2.93 20.63
N VAL A 134 16.63 -2.60 20.87
CA VAL A 134 17.75 -3.04 20.02
C VAL A 134 18.11 -4.47 20.43
N ASP A 135 17.80 -5.44 19.57
CA ASP A 135 17.88 -6.87 19.86
C ASP A 135 18.32 -7.63 18.61
N ALA A 136 19.64 -7.77 18.44
CA ALA A 136 20.24 -8.43 17.29
C ALA A 136 20.06 -9.96 17.35
N GLN A 137 18.96 -10.44 16.77
CA GLN A 137 18.61 -11.86 16.62
C GLN A 137 18.55 -12.24 15.13
N PRO A 138 19.68 -12.24 14.40
CA PRO A 138 19.68 -12.52 12.96
C PRO A 138 19.21 -13.92 12.59
N ASP A 139 19.32 -14.89 13.52
CA ASP A 139 18.76 -16.23 13.40
C ASP A 139 17.23 -16.24 13.46
N GLN A 140 16.63 -15.30 14.18
CA GLN A 140 15.18 -15.05 14.21
C GLN A 140 14.73 -14.03 13.15
N GLY A 141 15.69 -13.43 12.43
CA GLY A 141 15.42 -12.57 11.30
C GLY A 141 15.18 -11.10 11.68
N PHE A 142 15.63 -10.58 12.82
CA PHE A 142 15.50 -9.15 13.15
C PHE A 142 16.66 -8.62 13.98
N ILE A 143 16.86 -7.30 13.96
CA ILE A 143 17.78 -6.59 14.89
C ILE A 143 17.09 -5.53 15.75
N TYR A 144 15.82 -5.28 15.45
CA TYR A 144 14.96 -4.30 16.11
C TYR A 144 13.65 -4.96 16.46
N ARG A 145 13.24 -4.81 17.71
CA ARG A 145 11.97 -5.30 18.23
C ARG A 145 11.18 -4.15 18.86
N MET A 146 9.86 -4.22 18.79
CA MET A 146 8.96 -3.37 19.54
C MET A 146 7.92 -4.22 20.25
N GLU A 147 7.88 -4.10 21.58
CA GLU A 147 6.78 -4.61 22.39
C GLU A 147 5.65 -3.59 22.31
N GLY A 148 4.71 -3.85 21.40
CA GLY A 148 3.64 -2.92 21.07
C GLY A 148 2.58 -2.84 22.16
N VAL A 149 2.03 -1.65 22.37
CA VAL A 149 0.90 -1.39 23.27
C VAL A 149 -0.32 -0.87 22.51
N GLU A 150 -0.08 -0.21 21.36
CA GLU A 150 -1.12 0.31 20.49
C GLU A 150 -0.69 0.16 19.03
N ALA A 151 -1.62 -0.23 18.16
CA ALA A 151 -1.48 -0.11 16.72
C ALA A 151 -2.76 0.54 16.15
N ARG A 152 -2.61 1.68 15.49
CA ARG A 152 -3.73 2.47 14.96
C ARG A 152 -3.49 2.85 13.50
N ALA A 153 -4.46 2.61 12.63
CA ALA A 153 -4.44 3.10 11.26
C ALA A 153 -4.43 4.64 11.22
N LEU A 154 -3.55 5.23 10.41
CA LEU A 154 -3.40 6.69 10.26
C LEU A 154 -4.23 7.28 9.11
N GLY A 155 -5.03 6.44 8.47
CA GLY A 155 -6.10 6.85 7.57
C GLY A 155 -7.33 6.01 7.84
N GLN A 156 -8.49 6.54 7.47
CA GLN A 156 -9.64 5.65 7.33
C GLN A 156 -9.44 4.85 6.05
N ASP A 157 -9.57 3.52 6.15
CA ASP A 157 -10.03 2.75 5.00
C ASP A 157 -11.38 3.36 4.65
N ALA A 158 -11.42 4.24 3.64
CA ALA A 158 -12.69 4.71 3.14
C ALA A 158 -13.46 3.43 2.75
N PRO A 159 -14.70 3.24 3.21
CA PRO A 159 -15.40 1.99 3.05
C PRO A 159 -15.44 1.59 1.58
N ASP A 160 -15.41 0.29 1.31
CA ASP A 160 -15.71 -0.24 0.00
C ASP A 160 -17.21 0.01 -0.24
N ILE A 161 -17.48 1.05 -1.01
CA ILE A 161 -18.82 1.38 -1.47
C ILE A 161 -19.10 0.44 -2.63
N ASP A 162 -20.15 -0.39 -2.53
CA ASP A 162 -20.71 -1.04 -3.70
C ASP A 162 -21.27 0.06 -4.62
N PRO A 163 -20.60 0.34 -5.75
CA PRO A 163 -20.97 1.47 -6.59
C PRO A 163 -22.34 1.28 -7.23
N THR A 164 -22.74 0.03 -7.50
CA THR A 164 -24.02 -0.29 -8.14
C THR A 164 -25.15 -0.04 -7.17
N GLN A 165 -25.03 -0.57 -5.95
CA GLN A 165 -26.04 -0.38 -4.91
C GLN A 165 -26.15 1.09 -4.50
N ALA A 166 -25.01 1.77 -4.33
CA ALA A 166 -24.98 3.17 -3.94
C ALA A 166 -25.56 4.09 -5.01
N ALA A 167 -25.20 3.89 -6.29
CA ALA A 167 -25.76 4.62 -7.41
C ALA A 167 -27.29 4.44 -7.50
N GLY A 168 -27.77 3.18 -7.37
CA GLY A 168 -29.20 2.88 -7.36
C GLY A 168 -29.97 3.60 -6.24
N LYS A 169 -29.42 3.61 -5.02
CA LYS A 169 -30.02 4.35 -3.88
C LYS A 169 -30.06 5.86 -4.10
N ALA A 170 -29.07 6.40 -4.80
CA ALA A 170 -28.99 7.83 -5.13
C ALA A 170 -29.79 8.21 -6.39
N GLY A 171 -30.41 7.25 -7.08
CA GLY A 171 -31.09 7.50 -8.36
C GLY A 171 -30.15 7.90 -9.49
N LEU A 172 -28.88 7.51 -9.39
CA LEU A 172 -27.83 7.81 -10.37
C LEU A 172 -27.48 6.57 -11.19
N ALA A 173 -27.10 6.79 -12.44
CA ALA A 173 -26.54 5.73 -13.28
C ALA A 173 -25.04 5.58 -13.03
N GLN A 174 -24.55 4.34 -13.06
CA GLN A 174 -23.12 4.04 -13.06
C GLN A 174 -22.58 4.02 -14.50
N PHE A 175 -21.40 4.59 -14.70
CA PHE A 175 -20.73 4.57 -16.00
C PHE A 175 -20.18 3.17 -16.30
N ASP A 176 -20.47 2.68 -17.50
CA ASP A 176 -19.96 1.40 -18.01
C ASP A 176 -18.76 1.62 -18.92
N PHE A 177 -17.59 1.16 -18.49
CA PHE A 177 -16.34 1.25 -19.26
C PHE A 177 -16.40 0.47 -20.58
N LYS A 178 -17.31 -0.50 -20.72
CA LYS A 178 -17.52 -1.20 -21.99
C LYS A 178 -17.86 -0.23 -23.13
N ALA A 179 -18.53 0.89 -22.84
CA ALA A 179 -18.84 1.91 -23.84
C ALA A 179 -17.57 2.50 -24.49
N LEU A 180 -16.49 2.66 -23.72
CA LEU A 180 -15.19 3.13 -24.22
C LEU A 180 -14.44 2.02 -24.97
N ALA A 181 -14.47 0.79 -24.47
CA ALA A 181 -13.84 -0.36 -25.11
C ALA A 181 -14.50 -0.71 -26.47
N ASP A 182 -15.83 -0.60 -26.55
CA ASP A 182 -16.57 -0.77 -27.80
C ASP A 182 -16.26 0.35 -28.80
N PHE A 183 -16.03 1.57 -28.31
CA PHE A 183 -15.60 2.68 -29.15
C PHE A 183 -14.20 2.43 -29.74
N GLU A 184 -13.26 1.89 -28.96
CA GLU A 184 -11.91 1.55 -29.45
C GLU A 184 -11.96 0.62 -30.66
N LYS A 185 -12.81 -0.42 -30.58
CA LYS A 185 -13.02 -1.40 -31.66
C LYS A 185 -13.60 -0.77 -32.92
N ASN A 186 -14.36 0.32 -32.79
CA ASN A 186 -15.10 0.97 -33.88
C ASN A 186 -14.64 2.42 -34.13
N LYS A 187 -13.38 2.76 -33.82
CA LYS A 187 -12.85 4.14 -33.83
C LYS A 187 -13.01 4.91 -35.15
N SER A 188 -13.21 4.23 -36.27
CA SER A 188 -13.48 4.84 -37.58
C SER A 188 -14.87 5.47 -37.70
N ALA A 189 -15.85 4.99 -36.92
CA ALA A 189 -17.24 5.46 -36.93
C ALA A 189 -17.46 6.76 -36.14
N GLY A 190 -16.42 7.28 -35.46
CA GLY A 190 -16.57 8.39 -34.52
C GLY A 190 -17.17 7.96 -33.18
N ILE A 191 -17.30 8.91 -32.26
CA ILE A 191 -17.87 8.66 -30.93
C ILE A 191 -19.34 8.25 -31.09
N SER A 192 -19.75 7.15 -30.47
CA SER A 192 -21.11 6.63 -30.60
C SER A 192 -22.17 7.57 -30.01
N ASP A 193 -23.38 7.53 -30.54
CA ASP A 193 -24.53 8.26 -29.98
C ASP A 193 -24.82 7.82 -28.54
N ALA A 194 -24.62 6.53 -28.24
CA ALA A 194 -24.77 5.99 -26.89
C ALA A 194 -23.86 6.74 -25.90
N LEU A 195 -22.56 6.88 -26.21
CA LEU A 195 -21.61 7.59 -25.36
C LEU A 195 -21.93 9.09 -25.32
N THR A 196 -22.26 9.68 -26.47
CA THR A 196 -22.60 11.10 -26.59
C THR A 196 -23.85 11.46 -25.80
N SER A 197 -24.83 10.55 -25.70
CA SER A 197 -26.05 10.75 -24.91
C SER A 197 -25.82 10.85 -23.40
N LEU A 198 -24.61 10.54 -22.94
CA LEU A 198 -24.21 10.67 -21.53
C LEU A 198 -23.63 12.06 -21.21
N ASP A 199 -23.37 12.89 -22.22
CA ASP A 199 -22.79 14.23 -22.02
C ASP A 199 -23.70 15.10 -21.14
N GLY A 200 -23.13 15.69 -20.09
CA GLY A 200 -23.83 16.51 -19.12
C GLY A 200 -24.62 15.76 -18.05
N LYS A 201 -24.64 14.42 -18.06
CA LYS A 201 -25.35 13.62 -17.03
C LYS A 201 -24.54 13.50 -15.75
N GLN A 202 -25.23 13.57 -14.62
CA GLN A 202 -24.71 13.19 -13.31
C GLN A 202 -24.58 11.67 -13.23
N MET A 203 -23.39 11.15 -12.96
CA MET A 203 -23.12 9.71 -12.97
C MET A 203 -22.09 9.31 -11.90
N VAL A 204 -22.16 8.04 -11.52
CA VAL A 204 -21.18 7.38 -10.66
C VAL A 204 -20.12 6.70 -11.53
N VAL A 205 -18.85 6.96 -11.28
CA VAL A 205 -17.71 6.28 -11.90
C VAL A 205 -16.95 5.55 -10.79
N SER A 206 -16.77 4.24 -10.95
CA SER A 206 -15.99 3.43 -10.01
C SER A 206 -14.92 2.65 -10.75
N GLY A 207 -13.70 2.65 -10.24
CA GLY A 207 -12.59 1.95 -10.88
C GLY A 207 -11.28 2.11 -10.11
N PHE A 208 -10.18 1.74 -10.77
CA PHE A 208 -8.84 1.84 -10.21
C PHE A 208 -8.24 3.23 -10.45
N VAL A 209 -7.74 3.89 -9.41
CA VAL A 209 -7.09 5.20 -9.48
C VAL A 209 -5.61 5.01 -9.80
N THR A 210 -5.29 5.13 -11.08
CA THR A 210 -3.96 4.81 -11.65
C THR A 210 -3.05 6.02 -11.78
N ASN A 211 -3.60 7.24 -11.71
CA ASN A 211 -2.84 8.48 -11.64
C ASN A 211 -3.50 9.50 -10.71
N ARG A 212 -2.70 10.32 -10.03
CA ARG A 212 -3.11 11.42 -9.16
C ARG A 212 -2.21 12.62 -9.43
N THR A 213 -2.70 13.65 -10.10
CA THR A 213 -1.96 14.92 -10.18
C THR A 213 -2.39 15.83 -9.04
N LYS A 214 -1.41 16.38 -8.33
CA LYS A 214 -1.64 17.40 -7.29
C LYS A 214 -1.55 18.82 -7.85
N ASP A 215 -1.02 18.97 -9.06
CA ASP A 215 -0.92 20.24 -9.76
C ASP A 215 -2.25 20.59 -10.43
N ALA A 216 -2.59 21.87 -10.44
CA ALA A 216 -3.80 22.35 -11.10
C ALA A 216 -3.70 22.19 -12.63
N PRO A 217 -4.73 21.64 -13.30
CA PRO A 217 -5.97 21.13 -12.71
C PRO A 217 -5.75 19.77 -12.04
N LEU A 218 -6.28 19.64 -10.81
CA LEU A 218 -6.35 18.37 -10.11
C LEU A 218 -7.06 17.36 -11.02
N ASN A 219 -6.41 16.25 -11.32
CA ASN A 219 -7.03 15.18 -12.08
C ASN A 219 -6.59 13.81 -11.56
N LEU A 220 -7.51 12.87 -11.71
CA LEU A 220 -7.36 11.47 -11.41
C LEU A 220 -7.66 10.69 -12.68
N LEU A 221 -6.92 9.62 -12.90
CA LEU A 221 -7.26 8.66 -13.94
C LEU A 221 -7.92 7.45 -13.28
N VAL A 222 -9.19 7.24 -13.59
CA VAL A 222 -10.00 6.12 -13.06
C VAL A 222 -10.18 5.10 -14.18
N SER A 223 -9.52 3.95 -14.07
CA SER A 223 -9.53 2.88 -15.08
C SER A 223 -10.47 1.74 -14.70
N ALA A 224 -10.98 1.03 -15.71
CA ALA A 224 -11.77 -0.18 -15.53
C ALA A 224 -10.97 -1.30 -14.84
N GLU A 225 -9.67 -1.36 -15.13
CA GLU A 225 -8.77 -2.44 -14.71
C GLU A 225 -7.61 -1.90 -13.88
N ALA A 226 -7.05 -2.77 -13.04
CA ALA A 226 -5.92 -2.43 -12.21
C ALA A 226 -4.66 -2.21 -13.06
N TRP A 227 -3.85 -1.24 -12.65
CA TRP A 227 -2.51 -1.01 -13.19
C TRP A 227 -1.60 -0.47 -12.09
N ASP A 228 -0.49 -1.16 -11.83
CA ASP A 228 0.48 -0.77 -10.80
C ASP A 228 1.78 -0.19 -11.35
N GLY A 229 1.91 -0.09 -12.68
CA GLY A 229 3.15 0.29 -13.38
C GLY A 229 3.87 -0.87 -14.08
N VAL A 230 3.64 -2.12 -13.67
CA VAL A 230 4.14 -3.34 -14.33
C VAL A 230 3.02 -4.25 -14.78
N LYS A 231 2.08 -4.51 -13.87
CA LYS A 231 1.09 -5.58 -13.96
C LYS A 231 -0.30 -5.00 -14.11
N GLY A 232 -1.10 -5.73 -14.88
CA GLY A 232 -2.45 -5.34 -15.25
C GLY A 232 -2.48 -4.62 -16.59
N THR A 233 -3.49 -3.78 -16.78
CA THR A 233 -3.75 -3.14 -18.08
C THR A 233 -3.45 -1.64 -17.99
N PRO A 234 -2.46 -1.14 -18.74
CA PRO A 234 -2.12 0.27 -18.74
C PRO A 234 -3.35 1.15 -19.05
N PRO A 235 -3.56 2.23 -18.29
CA PRO A 235 -4.68 3.13 -18.54
C PRO A 235 -4.45 3.90 -19.84
N ASN A 236 -5.50 4.01 -20.64
CA ASN A 236 -5.55 4.75 -21.90
C ASN A 236 -6.94 5.39 -22.07
N PHE A 237 -7.16 6.11 -23.18
CA PHE A 237 -8.43 6.82 -23.38
C PHE A 237 -9.67 5.92 -23.49
N PHE A 238 -9.49 4.64 -23.79
CA PHE A 238 -10.55 3.66 -24.06
C PHE A 238 -10.86 2.72 -22.90
N ASN A 239 -10.09 2.79 -21.81
CA ASN A 239 -10.37 2.03 -20.59
C ASN A 239 -10.39 2.90 -19.33
N SER A 240 -10.32 4.23 -19.49
CA SER A 240 -10.19 5.17 -18.37
C SER A 240 -11.06 6.41 -18.53
N VAL A 241 -11.55 6.91 -17.41
CA VAL A 241 -12.24 8.19 -17.27
C VAL A 241 -11.32 9.16 -16.55
N MET A 242 -11.19 10.37 -17.08
CA MET A 242 -10.46 11.44 -16.40
C MET A 242 -11.40 12.15 -15.41
N ALA A 243 -11.20 11.95 -14.11
CA ALA A 243 -11.96 12.65 -13.10
C ALA A 243 -11.23 13.94 -12.69
N PHE A 244 -11.96 15.05 -12.67
CA PHE A 244 -11.50 16.37 -12.22
C PHE A 244 -12.14 16.65 -10.87
N PRO A 245 -11.45 16.38 -9.75
CA PRO A 245 -12.05 16.52 -8.45
C PRO A 245 -12.36 17.98 -8.13
N LYS A 246 -13.46 18.20 -7.40
CA LYS A 246 -13.92 19.53 -7.00
C LYS A 246 -12.88 20.28 -6.15
N ASP A 247 -12.17 19.55 -5.30
CA ASP A 247 -11.10 20.06 -4.44
C ASP A 247 -10.12 18.94 -4.06
N ALA A 248 -9.02 19.29 -3.39
CA ALA A 248 -7.97 18.35 -3.02
C ALA A 248 -8.41 17.27 -2.02
N ASN A 249 -9.47 17.50 -1.23
CA ASN A 249 -9.97 16.52 -0.25
C ASN A 249 -10.72 15.37 -0.92
N GLN A 250 -11.10 15.52 -2.19
CA GLN A 250 -11.74 14.48 -2.99
C GLN A 250 -10.72 13.48 -3.58
N ILE A 251 -9.42 13.77 -3.47
CA ILE A 251 -8.37 12.87 -3.95
C ILE A 251 -8.20 11.75 -2.92
N PRO A 252 -8.46 10.49 -3.29
CA PRO A 252 -8.29 9.40 -2.35
C PRO A 252 -6.81 9.26 -1.99
N PRO A 253 -6.51 8.80 -0.76
CA PRO A 253 -5.16 8.47 -0.36
C PRO A 253 -4.47 7.56 -1.38
N ILE A 254 -3.14 7.68 -1.50
CA ILE A 254 -2.38 6.98 -2.52
C ILE A 254 -2.48 5.46 -2.42
N TRP A 255 -2.71 4.93 -1.21
CA TRP A 255 -2.90 3.51 -0.95
C TRP A 255 -4.30 2.99 -1.32
N LYS A 256 -5.30 3.85 -1.49
CA LYS A 256 -6.64 3.45 -1.92
C LYS A 256 -6.68 3.30 -3.43
N GLN A 257 -6.42 2.08 -3.91
CA GLN A 257 -6.33 1.79 -5.34
C GLN A 257 -7.67 1.85 -6.06
N LYS A 258 -8.79 1.51 -5.40
CA LYS A 258 -10.14 1.63 -5.97
C LYS A 258 -10.86 2.86 -5.43
N GLY A 259 -11.53 3.60 -6.29
CA GLY A 259 -12.33 4.76 -5.92
C GLY A 259 -13.72 4.70 -6.54
N VAL A 260 -14.68 5.31 -5.85
CA VAL A 260 -16.01 5.62 -6.37
C VAL A 260 -16.12 7.14 -6.38
N PHE A 261 -16.56 7.70 -7.49
CA PHE A 261 -16.67 9.15 -7.68
C PHE A 261 -18.02 9.47 -8.31
N THR A 262 -18.59 10.59 -7.92
CA THR A 262 -19.82 11.13 -8.50
C THR A 262 -19.54 12.50 -9.07
N GLY A 263 -20.09 12.80 -10.25
CA GLY A 263 -19.93 14.09 -10.89
C GLY A 263 -20.66 14.16 -12.22
N THR A 264 -20.40 15.22 -12.98
CA THR A 264 -21.04 15.43 -14.29
C THR A 264 -20.13 14.89 -15.39
N LEU A 265 -20.61 13.92 -16.17
CA LEU A 265 -19.87 13.44 -17.32
C LEU A 265 -19.78 14.50 -18.42
N LYS A 266 -18.60 14.57 -19.04
CA LYS A 266 -18.33 15.37 -20.22
C LYS A 266 -17.69 14.49 -21.29
N ILE A 267 -18.27 14.52 -22.49
CA ILE A 267 -17.77 13.78 -23.66
C ILE A 267 -17.00 14.75 -24.55
N GLU A 268 -15.71 14.50 -24.74
CA GLU A 268 -14.83 15.31 -25.57
C GLU A 268 -14.83 14.79 -27.01
N ARG A 269 -15.36 15.61 -27.93
CA ARG A 269 -15.44 15.25 -29.35
C ARG A 269 -14.20 15.67 -30.12
N ASP A 270 -13.46 16.68 -29.62
CA ASP A 270 -12.21 17.12 -30.24
C ASP A 270 -11.06 16.18 -29.86
N LYS A 271 -10.59 15.39 -30.84
CA LYS A 271 -9.44 14.50 -30.68
C LYS A 271 -8.18 15.22 -30.19
N ALA A 272 -8.01 16.50 -30.53
CA ALA A 272 -6.86 17.28 -30.07
C ALA A 272 -6.89 17.52 -28.55
N GLN A 273 -8.06 17.50 -27.93
CA GLN A 273 -8.24 17.70 -26.48
C GLN A 273 -8.19 16.41 -25.67
N TRP A 274 -8.24 15.23 -26.30
CA TRP A 274 -8.30 13.95 -25.57
C TRP A 274 -7.13 13.74 -24.61
N LYS A 275 -5.92 14.20 -24.95
CA LYS A 275 -4.77 14.12 -24.03
C LYS A 275 -4.97 14.93 -22.75
N LYS A 276 -5.70 16.04 -22.83
CA LYS A 276 -5.94 16.97 -21.71
C LYS A 276 -7.20 16.62 -20.92
N ASN A 277 -8.25 16.14 -21.60
CA ASN A 277 -9.58 15.97 -21.04
C ASN A 277 -10.02 14.50 -20.95
N GLY A 278 -9.32 13.56 -21.60
CA GLY A 278 -9.86 12.24 -21.92
C GLY A 278 -10.96 12.31 -22.99
N ILE A 279 -11.42 11.15 -23.48
CA ILE A 279 -12.65 11.05 -24.29
C ILE A 279 -13.86 11.29 -23.38
N VAL A 280 -13.81 10.71 -22.19
CA VAL A 280 -14.81 10.86 -21.13
C VAL A 280 -14.12 11.47 -19.92
N SER A 281 -14.69 12.56 -19.41
CA SER A 281 -14.28 13.13 -18.14
C SER A 281 -15.43 13.24 -17.16
N LEU A 282 -15.12 13.14 -15.86
CA LEU A 282 -16.04 13.41 -14.76
C LEU A 282 -15.67 14.76 -14.16
N ARG A 283 -16.51 15.78 -14.35
CA ARG A 283 -16.31 17.14 -13.85
C ARG A 283 -16.94 17.31 -12.47
N ASP A 284 -16.35 18.22 -11.68
CA ASP A 284 -16.73 18.49 -10.29
C ASP A 284 -16.82 17.20 -9.46
N ALA A 285 -15.88 16.29 -9.68
CA ALA A 285 -15.92 14.95 -9.12
C ALA A 285 -15.79 15.01 -7.59
N VAL A 286 -16.70 14.32 -6.90
CA VAL A 286 -16.74 14.16 -5.45
C VAL A 286 -16.51 12.68 -5.13
N ALA A 287 -15.69 12.38 -4.13
CA ALA A 287 -15.47 11.02 -3.69
C ALA A 287 -16.74 10.43 -3.04
N GLY A 288 -17.09 9.21 -3.42
CA GLY A 288 -18.30 8.50 -2.98
C GLY A 288 -19.54 8.83 -3.80
N VAL A 289 -20.70 8.53 -3.21
CA VAL A 289 -22.03 8.80 -3.77
C VAL A 289 -22.82 9.69 -2.79
N PRO A 290 -23.50 10.76 -3.26
CA PRO A 290 -24.29 11.64 -2.40
C PRO A 290 -25.28 10.86 -1.52
N GLY A 291 -25.37 11.23 -0.24
CA GLY A 291 -26.28 10.57 0.71
C GLY A 291 -25.82 9.22 1.27
N GLN A 292 -24.67 8.69 0.85
CA GLN A 292 -24.08 7.43 1.35
C GLN A 292 -22.91 7.65 2.34
N GLY A 293 -22.88 8.79 3.05
CA GLY A 293 -21.79 9.18 3.95
C GLY A 293 -21.96 8.79 5.44
N GLY A 294 -22.95 7.97 5.79
CA GLY A 294 -23.17 7.49 7.15
C GLY A 294 -22.66 6.06 7.33
N GLU A 295 -21.83 5.83 8.36
CA GLU A 295 -21.38 4.54 8.90
C GLU A 295 -21.73 3.31 8.03
N VAL A 296 -20.95 3.11 6.97
CA VAL A 296 -21.08 1.91 6.14
C VAL A 296 -20.38 0.78 6.89
N LYS A 297 -21.16 -0.21 7.35
CA LYS A 297 -20.62 -1.50 7.78
C LYS A 297 -19.76 -2.04 6.65
N LEU A 298 -18.46 -2.23 6.93
CA LEU A 298 -17.49 -2.88 6.07
C LEU A 298 -18.11 -4.16 5.48
N VAL A 299 -18.49 -4.12 4.20
CA VAL A 299 -18.65 -5.36 3.43
C VAL A 299 -17.24 -5.76 3.09
N GLN A 300 -16.74 -6.71 3.88
CA GLN A 300 -15.41 -7.27 3.77
C GLN A 300 -15.31 -7.98 2.40
N ASP A 301 -14.74 -7.30 1.40
CA ASP A 301 -14.32 -7.93 0.16
C ASP A 301 -13.18 -8.90 0.54
N GLN A 302 -13.56 -10.15 0.79
CA GLN A 302 -12.64 -11.27 0.87
C GLN A 302 -12.05 -11.38 -0.55
N GLY A 303 -10.98 -10.63 -0.81
CA GLY A 303 -10.19 -10.77 -2.03
C GLY A 303 -9.94 -12.26 -2.32
N PRO A 304 -9.69 -12.66 -3.58
CA PRO A 304 -9.83 -14.04 -4.04
C PRO A 304 -9.23 -14.98 -3.00
N GLY A 305 -10.10 -15.65 -2.25
CA GLY A 305 -9.68 -16.41 -1.08
C GLY A 305 -8.67 -17.44 -1.57
N LEU A 306 -7.45 -17.38 -1.05
CA LEU A 306 -6.55 -18.52 -1.18
C LEU A 306 -7.32 -19.68 -0.56
N THR A 307 -7.59 -20.69 -1.36
CA THR A 307 -8.28 -21.88 -0.89
C THR A 307 -7.45 -22.49 0.24
N LEU A 308 -8.09 -23.23 1.16
CA LEU A 308 -7.38 -24.00 2.20
C LEU A 308 -6.21 -24.84 1.65
N VAL A 309 -6.32 -25.24 0.37
CA VAL A 309 -5.27 -25.96 -0.37
C VAL A 309 -4.05 -25.07 -0.64
N GLU A 310 -4.24 -23.81 -1.02
CA GLU A 310 -3.14 -22.88 -1.29
C GLU A 310 -2.43 -22.45 0.00
N GLU A 311 -3.17 -22.23 1.10
CA GLU A 311 -2.58 -21.99 2.41
C GLU A 311 -1.74 -23.19 2.89
N PHE A 312 -2.25 -24.41 2.67
CA PHE A 312 -1.53 -25.64 2.99
C PHE A 312 -0.25 -25.80 2.15
N LEU A 313 -0.30 -25.49 0.85
CA LEU A 313 0.87 -25.57 -0.02
C LEU A 313 1.95 -24.55 0.35
N ILE A 314 1.57 -23.34 0.75
CA ILE A 314 2.51 -22.33 1.25
C ILE A 314 3.16 -22.82 2.55
N ALA A 315 2.39 -23.39 3.49
CA ALA A 315 2.92 -23.94 4.73
C ALA A 315 3.87 -25.12 4.49
N VAL A 316 3.52 -26.06 3.61
CA VAL A 316 4.38 -27.21 3.25
C VAL A 316 5.68 -26.75 2.59
N PHE A 317 5.61 -25.78 1.68
CA PHE A 317 6.80 -25.22 1.04
C PHE A 317 7.72 -24.56 2.07
N PHE A 318 7.15 -23.79 3.00
CA PHE A 318 7.91 -23.16 4.07
C PHE A 318 8.59 -24.19 4.97
N CYS A 319 7.86 -25.21 5.43
CA CYS A 319 8.42 -26.31 6.22
C CYS A 319 9.54 -27.06 5.49
N MET A 320 9.40 -27.33 4.19
CA MET A 320 10.45 -28.00 3.40
C MET A 320 11.69 -27.12 3.22
N ALA A 321 11.51 -25.81 3.08
CA ALA A 321 12.62 -24.86 2.95
C ALA A 321 13.38 -24.64 4.27
N THR A 322 12.68 -24.68 5.42
CA THR A 322 13.29 -24.45 6.73
C THR A 322 13.76 -25.73 7.44
N LEU A 323 13.17 -26.88 7.12
CA LEU A 323 13.47 -28.18 7.76
C LEU A 323 14.18 -29.16 6.81
N GLY A 324 14.65 -28.70 5.65
CA GLY A 324 15.41 -29.51 4.72
C GLY A 324 16.59 -30.23 5.41
N PRO A 325 16.91 -31.48 5.01
CA PRO A 325 17.85 -32.31 5.74
C PRO A 325 19.21 -31.62 5.85
N ARG A 326 19.65 -31.40 7.09
CA ARG A 326 21.02 -30.98 7.40
C ARG A 326 21.96 -31.99 6.73
N ARG A 327 22.62 -31.59 5.64
CA ARG A 327 23.69 -32.39 5.05
C ARG A 327 24.68 -32.72 6.15
N ALA A 328 24.82 -34.01 6.45
CA ALA A 328 25.84 -34.49 7.36
C ALA A 328 27.20 -33.99 6.84
N LYS A 329 27.96 -33.35 7.71
CA LYS A 329 29.34 -32.94 7.42
C LYS A 329 30.13 -34.21 7.07
N PRO A 330 30.86 -34.27 5.95
CA PRO A 330 31.73 -35.39 5.69
C PRO A 330 32.76 -35.47 6.81
N GLU A 331 32.80 -36.63 7.45
CA GLU A 331 33.75 -36.99 8.50
C GLU A 331 35.16 -36.96 7.89
N ARG A 332 36.01 -36.12 8.46
CA ARG A 332 37.39 -35.93 8.00
C ARG A 332 38.17 -37.16 8.47
N LEU A 333 38.48 -38.06 7.56
CA LEU A 333 39.41 -39.17 7.81
C LEU A 333 40.80 -38.57 8.00
N ASP A 334 41.28 -38.59 9.25
CA ASP A 334 42.68 -38.36 9.58
C ASP A 334 43.51 -39.53 9.05
N SER A 335 44.40 -39.24 8.10
CA SER A 335 45.43 -40.15 7.63
C SER A 335 46.73 -39.85 8.39
N ASP A 336 46.86 -40.42 9.58
CA ASP A 336 48.15 -40.70 10.19
C ASP A 336 48.50 -42.16 9.86
N GLU A 337 49.36 -42.39 8.86
CA GLU A 337 50.33 -43.49 8.93
C GLU A 337 51.34 -43.46 7.78
N GLN A 338 52.58 -43.78 8.14
CA GLN A 338 53.71 -44.24 7.32
C GLN A 338 54.71 -43.21 6.76
N SER A 339 55.71 -42.93 7.60
CA SER A 339 57.12 -42.80 7.17
C SER A 339 58.03 -43.51 8.18
N SER A 340 58.32 -44.79 7.91
CA SER A 340 59.50 -45.49 8.41
C SER A 340 59.70 -46.78 7.61
N LEU A 341 60.54 -46.71 6.58
CA LEU A 341 61.61 -47.64 6.17
C LEU A 341 62.02 -47.40 4.71
#